data_AF-A0A7Z1TFH3-F1
#
_entry.id   AF-A0A7Z1TFH3-F1
#
_cell.length_a   1.000
_cell.length_b   1.000
_cell.length_c   1.000
_cell.angle_alpha   90.00
_cell.angle_beta   90.00
_cell.angle_gamma   90.00
#
_symmetry.space_group_name_H-M   'P 1'
#
loop_
_entity.id
_entity.type
_entity.pdbx_description
1 polymer ?
#
loop_
_entity_poly.entity_id
_entity_poly.type
_entity_poly.pdbx_seq_one_letter_code
_entity_poly.pdbx_strand_id
1 'polypeptide(L)'
;MPNWCSNRACFYAERGQIIAIQALADGDLTPYYRRAVNEGIQLFVAGCAGLLQVTEDIQYVPYPGLTAAGRGVVSPENLAFTRWLEMLQNGVELDTSGCRKLHELWQQSDIGWRRWDSLSDGVQAEITRLYSARRHDWSGLWSRKDVSAWWEQLCENPLPDRTCPFDLLQVLPSRLDVEINGFNGKLMTGIPTAYDWYLARYGTKWPMGYELNVSSCGPEKKNHRSGRRMGRY
;
A
#
# COMPACT_ATOMS: atom_id res chain seq x y z
N MET A 1 14.36 6.31 -25.31
CA MET A 1 14.16 5.27 -24.27
C MET A 1 14.97 5.68 -23.06
N PRO A 2 14.45 5.59 -21.83
CA PRO A 2 15.29 5.79 -20.65
C PRO A 2 16.37 4.68 -20.60
N ASN A 3 17.59 5.03 -20.20
CA ASN A 3 18.69 4.08 -20.05
C ASN A 3 18.41 3.18 -18.84
N TRP A 4 18.40 1.87 -19.04
CA TRP A 4 18.26 0.88 -17.98
C TRP A 4 19.63 0.49 -17.42
N CYS A 5 19.69 0.21 -16.11
CA CYS A 5 20.91 -0.24 -15.45
C CYS A 5 20.87 -1.76 -15.24
N SER A 6 21.89 -2.47 -15.74
CA SER A 6 22.07 -3.89 -15.44
C SER A 6 22.86 -4.05 -14.15
N ASN A 7 22.19 -4.54 -13.10
CA ASN A 7 22.79 -4.78 -11.80
C ASN A 7 23.03 -6.28 -11.59
N ARG A 8 24.10 -6.63 -10.86
CA ARG A 8 24.36 -8.00 -10.39
C ARG A 8 24.63 -7.96 -8.89
N ALA A 9 23.86 -8.72 -8.12
CA ALA A 9 24.07 -8.90 -6.69
C ALA A 9 24.31 -10.39 -6.39
N CYS A 10 25.22 -10.67 -5.47
CA CYS A 10 25.48 -12.01 -4.95
C CYS A 10 25.30 -11.99 -3.43
N PHE A 11 24.42 -12.84 -2.93
CA PHE A 11 24.09 -12.91 -1.50
C PHE A 11 24.65 -14.20 -0.90
N TYR A 12 25.29 -14.09 0.26
CA TYR A 12 25.76 -15.21 1.08
C TYR A 12 25.12 -15.07 2.45
N ALA A 13 24.26 -16.01 2.81
CA ALA A 13 23.45 -15.94 4.01
C ALA A 13 23.00 -17.34 4.45
N GLU A 14 22.40 -17.44 5.64
CA GLU A 14 21.79 -18.69 6.08
C GLU A 14 20.60 -19.08 5.20
N ARG A 15 20.26 -20.37 5.18
CA ARG A 15 19.21 -20.91 4.29
C ARG A 15 17.87 -20.16 4.41
N GLY A 16 17.46 -19.80 5.63
CA GLY A 16 16.22 -19.06 5.84
C GLY A 16 16.23 -17.66 5.21
N GLN A 17 17.36 -16.96 5.31
CA GLN A 17 17.55 -15.64 4.70
C GLN A 17 17.63 -15.73 3.16
N ILE A 18 18.28 -16.77 2.62
CA ILE A 18 18.30 -17.02 1.18
C ILE A 18 16.88 -17.27 0.65
N ILE A 19 16.07 -18.06 1.35
CA ILE A 19 14.66 -18.28 0.99
C ILE A 19 13.88 -16.95 1.01
N ALA A 20 14.09 -16.10 2.01
CA ALA A 20 13.43 -14.79 2.07
C ALA A 20 13.84 -13.86 0.91
N ILE A 21 15.13 -13.84 0.55
CA ILE A 21 15.63 -13.08 -0.61
C ILE A 21 15.05 -13.64 -1.92
N GLN A 22 14.92 -14.95 -2.04
CA GLN A 22 14.28 -15.59 -3.20
C GLN A 22 12.80 -15.22 -3.29
N ALA A 23 12.06 -15.27 -2.17
CA ALA A 23 10.66 -14.83 -2.14
C ALA A 23 10.51 -13.37 -2.56
N LEU A 24 11.40 -12.48 -2.08
CA LEU A 24 11.45 -11.09 -2.53
C LEU A 24 11.71 -10.98 -4.04
N ALA A 25 12.70 -11.72 -4.55
CA ALA A 25 13.07 -11.73 -5.96
C ALA A 25 11.94 -12.24 -6.87
N ASP A 26 11.23 -13.29 -6.44
CA ASP A 26 10.11 -13.88 -7.16
C ASP A 26 8.81 -13.08 -6.98
N GLY A 27 8.80 -12.07 -6.11
CA GLY A 27 7.59 -11.35 -5.72
C GLY A 27 6.58 -12.20 -4.94
N ASP A 28 7.03 -13.32 -4.35
CA ASP A 28 6.24 -14.25 -3.53
C ASP A 28 6.10 -13.73 -2.08
N LEU A 29 5.73 -12.46 -1.98
CA LEU A 29 5.47 -11.76 -0.73
C LEU A 29 4.09 -11.10 -0.83
N THR A 30 3.37 -11.10 0.28
CA THR A 30 2.07 -10.44 0.38
C THR A 30 2.25 -8.91 0.56
N PRO A 31 1.73 -8.07 -0.35
CA PRO A 31 1.84 -6.61 -0.29
C PRO A 31 0.80 -5.96 0.64
N TYR A 32 0.99 -6.11 1.95
CA TYR A 32 0.15 -5.41 2.93
C TYR A 32 0.15 -3.89 2.75
N TYR A 33 1.26 -3.31 2.30
CA TYR A 33 1.36 -1.87 2.04
C TYR A 33 0.37 -1.42 0.95
N ARG A 34 0.16 -2.19 -0.12
CA ARG A 34 -0.79 -1.84 -1.18
C ARG A 34 -2.21 -1.80 -0.66
N ARG A 35 -2.56 -2.77 0.19
CA ARG A 35 -3.85 -2.80 0.87
C ARG A 35 -4.04 -1.57 1.75
N ALA A 36 -3.06 -1.26 2.59
CA ALA A 36 -3.10 -0.10 3.49
C ALA A 36 -3.20 1.23 2.73
N VAL A 37 -2.55 1.36 1.56
CA VAL A 37 -2.68 2.53 0.70
C VAL A 37 -4.11 2.68 0.17
N ASN A 38 -4.71 1.61 -0.35
CA ASN A 38 -6.10 1.64 -0.83
C ASN A 38 -7.09 2.01 0.29
N GLU A 39 -6.92 1.43 1.48
CA GLU A 39 -7.72 1.74 2.67
C GLU A 39 -7.57 3.20 3.07
N GLY A 40 -6.32 3.69 3.08
CA GLY A 40 -6.01 5.09 3.36
C GLY A 40 -6.62 6.04 2.34
N ILE A 41 -6.60 5.72 1.05
CA ILE A 41 -7.26 6.51 0.01
C ILE A 41 -8.77 6.54 0.25
N GLN A 42 -9.39 5.40 0.59
CA GLN A 42 -10.82 5.34 0.87
C GLN A 42 -11.20 6.19 2.09
N LEU A 43 -10.45 6.07 3.19
CA LEU A 43 -10.63 6.89 4.40
C LEU A 43 -10.44 8.38 4.09
N PHE A 44 -9.43 8.72 3.28
CA PHE A 44 -9.16 10.10 2.88
C PHE A 44 -10.34 10.72 2.13
N VAL A 45 -10.86 10.06 1.10
CA VAL A 45 -11.99 10.60 0.35
C VAL A 45 -13.30 10.57 1.15
N ALA A 46 -13.47 9.59 2.05
CA ALA A 46 -14.61 9.53 2.97
C ALA A 46 -14.61 10.72 3.94
N GLY A 47 -13.44 11.08 4.47
CA GLY A 47 -13.26 12.27 5.30
C GLY A 47 -13.56 13.56 4.54
N CYS A 48 -13.04 13.69 3.31
CA CYS A 48 -13.30 14.86 2.46
C CYS A 48 -14.79 15.01 2.10
N ALA A 49 -15.49 13.90 1.88
CA ALA A 49 -16.92 13.88 1.60
C ALA A 49 -17.80 14.00 2.86
N GLY A 50 -17.20 14.07 4.06
CA GLY A 50 -17.90 14.19 5.33
C GLY A 50 -18.61 12.92 5.81
N LEU A 51 -18.31 11.75 5.21
CA LEU A 51 -18.81 10.45 5.65
C LEU A 51 -18.19 10.02 6.99
N LEU A 52 -16.94 10.41 7.21
CA LEU A 52 -16.21 10.25 8.46
C LEU A 52 -15.73 11.61 8.92
N GLN A 53 -15.80 11.85 10.22
CA GLN A 53 -15.52 13.15 10.82
C GLN A 53 -14.58 12.97 12.01
N VAL A 54 -13.73 13.97 12.25
CA VAL A 54 -12.87 13.96 13.44
C VAL A 54 -13.71 14.15 14.70
N THR A 55 -13.33 13.49 15.79
CA THR A 55 -14.01 13.61 17.09
C THR A 55 -13.42 14.70 17.98
N GLU A 56 -12.29 15.24 17.56
CA GLU A 56 -11.49 16.27 18.23
C GLU A 56 -11.29 17.45 17.27
N ASP A 57 -10.91 18.61 17.81
CA ASP A 57 -10.67 19.82 17.01
C ASP A 57 -9.30 19.77 16.31
N ILE A 58 -9.18 18.83 15.36
CA ILE A 58 -7.97 18.58 14.57
C ILE A 58 -8.11 19.25 13.22
N GLN A 59 -7.07 19.99 12.82
CA GLN A 59 -6.92 20.50 11.46
C GLN A 59 -5.84 19.74 10.71
N TYR A 60 -6.19 19.20 9.53
CA TYR A 60 -5.20 18.60 8.65
C TYR A 60 -4.62 19.65 7.69
N VAL A 61 -3.59 20.36 8.14
CA VAL A 61 -2.94 21.47 7.40
C VAL A 61 -2.54 21.10 5.97
N PRO A 62 -1.98 19.91 5.68
CA PRO A 62 -1.60 19.56 4.30
C PRO A 62 -2.77 19.54 3.32
N TYR A 63 -3.98 19.21 3.79
CA TYR A 63 -5.20 19.21 2.99
C TYR A 63 -6.42 19.53 3.87
N PRO A 64 -6.76 20.82 4.05
CA PRO A 64 -7.83 21.23 4.97
C PRO A 64 -9.20 20.63 4.64
N GLY A 65 -9.43 20.26 3.37
CA GLY A 65 -10.65 19.58 2.92
C GLY A 65 -10.93 18.26 3.66
N LEU A 66 -9.90 17.59 4.19
CA LEU A 66 -10.03 16.31 4.91
C LEU A 66 -10.77 16.45 6.25
N THR A 67 -10.69 17.63 6.87
CA THR A 67 -11.34 17.95 8.15
C THR A 67 -12.38 19.07 8.02
N ALA A 68 -12.77 19.42 6.79
CA ALA A 68 -13.66 20.56 6.52
C ALA A 68 -15.10 20.34 7.03
N ALA A 69 -15.53 19.10 7.19
CA ALA A 69 -16.82 18.76 7.81
C ALA A 69 -16.87 19.11 9.31
N GLY A 70 -15.73 19.43 9.93
CA GLY A 70 -15.62 19.77 11.34
C GLY A 70 -15.77 18.56 12.27
N ARG A 71 -16.07 18.86 13.53
CA ARG A 71 -16.17 17.86 14.59
C ARG A 71 -17.49 17.08 14.48
N GLY A 72 -17.37 15.77 14.34
CA GLY A 72 -18.49 14.83 14.31
C GLY A 72 -18.88 14.29 15.67
N VAL A 73 -19.89 13.41 15.67
CA VAL A 73 -20.31 12.67 16.86
C VAL A 73 -19.22 11.69 17.29
N VAL A 74 -19.12 11.44 18.60
CA VAL A 74 -18.21 10.42 19.14
C VAL A 74 -18.82 9.05 18.92
N SER A 75 -18.43 8.42 17.81
CA SER A 75 -18.79 7.04 17.45
C SER A 75 -17.53 6.20 17.23
N PRO A 76 -17.60 4.85 17.29
CA PRO A 76 -16.47 3.99 16.97
C PRO A 76 -15.81 4.33 15.63
N GLU A 77 -16.61 4.64 14.62
CA GLU A 77 -16.16 4.91 13.26
C GLU A 77 -15.39 6.23 13.17
N ASN A 78 -15.93 7.29 13.77
CA ASN A 78 -15.27 8.60 13.81
C ASN A 78 -14.02 8.59 14.71
N LEU A 79 -14.01 7.79 15.78
CA LEU A 79 -12.82 7.57 16.61
C LEU A 79 -11.72 6.85 15.81
N ALA A 80 -12.08 5.84 15.02
CA ALA A 80 -11.15 5.15 14.15
C ALA A 80 -10.57 6.08 13.08
N PHE A 81 -11.41 6.91 12.47
CA PHE A 81 -10.98 7.94 11.52
C PHE A 81 -10.05 8.98 12.16
N THR A 82 -10.37 9.43 13.37
CA THR A 82 -9.53 10.38 14.14
C THR A 82 -8.13 9.79 14.36
N ARG A 83 -8.04 8.56 14.84
CA ARG A 83 -6.76 7.86 15.06
C ARG A 83 -6.00 7.60 13.76
N TRP A 84 -6.70 7.27 12.68
CA TRP A 84 -6.08 7.11 11.37
C TRP A 84 -5.48 8.43 10.88
N LEU A 85 -6.17 9.55 11.09
CA LEU A 85 -5.69 10.87 10.74
C LEU A 85 -4.43 11.26 11.53
N GLU A 86 -4.38 10.95 12.83
CA GLU A 86 -3.17 11.15 13.65
C GLU A 86 -1.99 10.34 13.11
N MET A 87 -2.21 9.08 12.71
CA MET A 87 -1.16 8.26 12.10
C MET A 87 -0.68 8.83 10.76
N LEU A 88 -1.61 9.36 9.95
CA LEU A 88 -1.29 10.05 8.70
C LEU A 88 -0.45 11.31 8.96
N GLN A 89 -0.84 12.15 9.92
CA GLN A 89 -0.11 13.36 10.32
C GLN A 89 1.30 13.07 10.81
N ASN A 90 1.48 11.96 11.54
CA ASN A 90 2.77 11.52 12.04
C ASN A 90 3.63 10.82 10.98
N GLY A 91 3.16 10.70 9.74
CA GLY A 91 3.91 10.11 8.63
C GLY A 91 4.18 8.63 8.83
N VAL A 92 3.16 7.86 9.25
CA VAL A 92 3.27 6.42 9.49
C VAL A 92 3.94 5.69 8.33
N GLU A 93 4.96 4.88 8.64
CA GLU A 93 5.61 4.01 7.68
C GLU A 93 4.73 2.78 7.38
N LEU A 94 4.75 2.35 6.12
CA LEU A 94 4.01 1.20 5.62
C LEU A 94 4.78 -0.11 5.86
N ASP A 95 5.33 -0.28 7.05
CA ASP A 95 5.89 -1.55 7.50
C ASP A 95 4.78 -2.54 7.91
N THR A 96 5.15 -3.76 8.34
CA THR A 96 4.16 -4.77 8.74
C THR A 96 3.28 -4.33 9.92
N SER A 97 3.83 -3.57 10.87
CA SER A 97 3.11 -3.11 12.06
C SER A 97 2.15 -1.97 11.72
N GLY A 98 2.63 -0.97 10.98
CA GLY A 98 1.86 0.15 10.46
C GLY A 98 0.72 -0.32 9.58
N CYS A 99 0.98 -1.21 8.62
CA CYS A 99 -0.06 -1.77 7.76
C CYS A 99 -1.14 -2.52 8.54
N ARG A 100 -0.76 -3.30 9.57
CA ARG A 100 -1.72 -3.99 10.44
C ARG A 100 -2.60 -2.99 11.17
N LYS A 101 -2.00 -1.96 11.76
CA LYS A 101 -2.73 -0.97 12.54
C LYS A 101 -3.66 -0.13 11.68
N LEU A 102 -3.22 0.28 10.49
CA LEU A 102 -4.05 0.98 9.51
C LEU A 102 -5.26 0.15 9.10
N HIS A 103 -5.06 -1.14 8.85
CA HIS A 103 -6.15 -2.06 8.51
C HIS A 103 -7.18 -2.21 9.65
N GLU A 104 -6.72 -2.33 10.90
CA GLU A 104 -7.62 -2.35 12.07
C GLU A 104 -8.50 -1.10 12.14
N LEU A 105 -7.92 0.08 11.87
CA LEU A 105 -8.66 1.34 11.89
C LEU A 105 -9.65 1.44 10.73
N TRP A 106 -9.29 0.95 9.54
CA TRP A 106 -10.20 0.86 8.41
C TRP A 106 -11.39 -0.07 8.70
N GLN A 107 -11.15 -1.22 9.36
CA GLN A 107 -12.21 -2.11 9.79
C GLN A 107 -13.14 -1.44 10.81
N GLN A 108 -12.57 -0.70 11.77
CA GLN A 108 -13.34 0.00 12.81
C GLN A 108 -14.10 1.22 12.28
N SER A 109 -13.74 1.76 11.11
CA SER A 109 -14.44 2.89 10.50
C SER A 109 -15.69 2.47 9.71
N ASP A 110 -15.91 1.17 9.53
CA ASP A 110 -17.01 0.58 8.74
C ASP A 110 -17.14 1.10 7.30
N ILE A 111 -16.11 1.78 6.78
CA ILE A 111 -16.17 2.41 5.46
C ILE A 111 -16.22 1.38 4.33
N GLY A 112 -15.62 0.20 4.56
CA GLY A 112 -15.67 -0.93 3.63
C GLY A 112 -17.08 -1.49 3.38
N TRP A 113 -18.05 -1.18 4.24
CA TRP A 113 -19.44 -1.60 4.07
C TRP A 113 -20.30 -0.57 3.34
N ARG A 114 -19.80 0.65 3.13
CA ARG A 114 -20.54 1.76 2.50
C ARG A 114 -20.50 1.60 0.97
N ARG A 115 -21.45 0.85 0.40
CA ARG A 115 -21.57 0.65 -1.06
C ARG A 115 -21.88 1.94 -1.79
N TRP A 116 -21.41 2.08 -3.02
CA TRP A 116 -21.54 3.30 -3.83
C TRP A 116 -23.00 3.77 -3.92
N ASP A 117 -23.91 2.86 -4.25
CA ASP A 117 -25.34 3.14 -4.44
C ASP A 117 -26.07 3.53 -3.14
N SER A 118 -25.45 3.29 -1.98
CA SER A 118 -25.99 3.70 -0.67
C SER A 118 -25.61 5.14 -0.28
N LEU A 119 -24.68 5.76 -1.01
CA LEU A 119 -24.19 7.11 -0.74
C LEU A 119 -25.16 8.14 -1.32
N SER A 120 -25.35 9.27 -0.63
CA SER A 120 -26.12 10.40 -1.18
C SER A 120 -25.43 11.01 -2.40
N ASP A 121 -26.21 11.62 -3.30
CA ASP A 121 -25.70 12.29 -4.51
C ASP A 121 -24.58 13.31 -4.23
N GLY A 122 -24.68 14.08 -3.14
CA GLY A 122 -23.66 15.06 -2.76
C GLY A 122 -22.32 14.42 -2.40
N VAL A 123 -22.36 13.31 -1.66
CA VAL A 123 -21.18 12.51 -1.31
C VAL A 123 -20.57 11.87 -2.57
N GLN A 124 -21.40 11.28 -3.42
CA GLN A 124 -20.94 10.70 -4.69
C GLN A 124 -20.28 11.74 -5.58
N ALA A 125 -20.85 12.95 -5.66
CA ALA A 125 -20.28 14.05 -6.45
C ALA A 125 -18.90 14.47 -5.93
N GLU A 126 -18.72 14.58 -4.62
CA GLU A 126 -17.44 14.96 -4.03
C GLU A 126 -16.37 13.88 -4.24
N ILE A 127 -16.72 12.60 -4.02
CA ILE A 127 -15.82 11.48 -4.28
C ILE A 127 -15.45 11.43 -5.76
N THR A 128 -16.41 11.63 -6.67
CA THR A 128 -16.18 11.68 -8.12
C THR A 128 -15.23 12.81 -8.50
N ARG A 129 -15.38 13.99 -7.90
CA ARG A 129 -14.50 15.14 -8.11
C ARG A 129 -13.06 14.81 -7.70
N LEU A 130 -12.87 14.25 -6.51
CA LEU A 130 -11.55 13.86 -6.00
C LEU A 130 -10.92 12.75 -6.87
N TYR A 131 -11.67 11.69 -7.15
CA TYR A 131 -11.22 10.60 -7.99
C TYR A 131 -10.82 11.08 -9.39
N SER A 132 -11.63 11.92 -10.02
CA SER A 132 -11.34 12.44 -11.37
C SER A 132 -10.04 13.26 -11.39
N ALA A 133 -9.79 14.06 -10.36
CA ALA A 133 -8.57 14.85 -10.24
C ALA A 133 -7.34 13.98 -9.99
N ARG A 134 -7.49 12.83 -9.31
CA ARG A 134 -6.39 11.99 -8.81
C ARG A 134 -6.29 10.62 -9.48
N ARG A 135 -7.11 10.37 -10.50
CA ARG A 135 -7.30 9.05 -11.12
C ARG A 135 -5.99 8.36 -11.47
N HIS A 136 -5.07 9.08 -12.12
CA HIS A 136 -3.81 8.50 -12.57
C HIS A 136 -2.93 7.99 -11.43
N ASP A 137 -2.99 8.63 -10.26
CA ASP A 137 -2.23 8.22 -9.08
C ASP A 137 -2.95 7.11 -8.30
N TRP A 138 -4.29 7.18 -8.16
CA TRP A 138 -5.05 6.27 -7.30
C TRP A 138 -5.56 4.99 -7.99
N SER A 139 -5.81 5.02 -9.29
CA SER A 139 -6.25 3.82 -10.04
C SER A 139 -5.14 3.22 -10.91
N GLY A 140 -4.00 3.92 -11.03
CA GLY A 140 -2.87 3.55 -11.88
C GLY A 140 -3.02 4.03 -13.32
N LEU A 141 -1.88 4.22 -14.01
CA LEU A 141 -1.82 4.88 -15.33
C LEU A 141 -2.75 4.30 -16.41
N TRP A 142 -3.08 3.01 -16.32
CA TRP A 142 -3.81 2.28 -17.36
C TRP A 142 -5.24 1.92 -16.98
N SER A 143 -5.66 2.23 -15.74
CA SER A 143 -7.00 1.88 -15.26
C SER A 143 -8.03 2.90 -15.73
N ARG A 144 -9.00 2.42 -16.51
CA ARG A 144 -10.15 3.21 -16.95
C ARG A 144 -11.41 2.95 -16.14
N LYS A 145 -11.27 2.50 -14.88
CA LYS A 145 -12.43 2.22 -14.02
C LYS A 145 -13.30 3.46 -13.86
N ASP A 146 -14.60 3.23 -13.91
CA ASP A 146 -15.59 4.19 -13.44
C ASP A 146 -15.44 4.39 -11.93
N VAL A 147 -15.88 5.53 -11.42
CA VAL A 147 -15.75 5.88 -9.98
C VAL A 147 -16.50 4.88 -9.11
N SER A 148 -17.69 4.44 -9.53
CA SER A 148 -18.49 3.45 -8.79
C SER A 148 -17.74 2.12 -8.64
N ALA A 149 -17.22 1.59 -9.75
CA ALA A 149 -16.43 0.36 -9.76
C ALA A 149 -15.10 0.48 -9.00
N TRP A 150 -14.48 1.66 -9.02
CA TRP A 150 -13.30 1.93 -8.20
C TRP A 150 -13.63 1.94 -6.71
N TRP A 151 -14.72 2.60 -6.32
CA TRP A 151 -15.19 2.62 -4.93
C TRP A 151 -15.54 1.23 -4.43
N GLU A 152 -16.27 0.43 -5.22
CA GLU A 152 -16.60 -0.95 -4.84
C GLU A 152 -15.36 -1.82 -4.64
N GLN A 153 -14.34 -1.65 -5.48
CA GLN A 153 -13.06 -2.33 -5.28
C GLN A 153 -12.38 -1.89 -3.99
N LEU A 154 -12.46 -0.61 -3.59
CA LEU A 154 -11.93 -0.16 -2.30
C LEU A 154 -12.72 -0.73 -1.11
N CYS A 155 -14.02 -0.96 -1.27
CA CYS A 155 -14.84 -1.64 -0.26
C CYS A 155 -14.49 -3.11 -0.11
N GLU A 156 -14.25 -3.82 -1.22
CA GLU A 156 -13.82 -5.22 -1.22
C GLU A 156 -12.36 -5.38 -0.78
N ASN A 157 -11.53 -4.42 -1.19
CA ASN A 157 -10.09 -4.30 -0.99
C ASN A 157 -9.35 -5.65 -0.94
N PRO A 158 -9.37 -6.43 -2.03
CA PRO A 158 -8.72 -7.73 -2.03
C PRO A 158 -7.23 -7.55 -1.78
N LEU A 159 -6.70 -8.31 -0.81
CA LEU A 159 -5.26 -8.38 -0.57
C LEU A 159 -4.61 -9.03 -1.80
N PRO A 160 -3.68 -8.35 -2.50
CA PRO A 160 -3.04 -8.96 -3.65
C PRO A 160 -2.21 -10.17 -3.22
N ASP A 161 -2.18 -11.21 -4.05
CA ASP A 161 -1.45 -12.44 -3.71
C ASP A 161 0.07 -12.25 -3.77
N ARG A 162 0.55 -11.35 -4.65
CA ARG A 162 1.96 -11.19 -4.97
C ARG A 162 2.38 -9.73 -5.14
N THR A 163 3.65 -9.47 -4.89
CA THR A 163 4.33 -8.21 -5.18
C THR A 163 4.90 -8.21 -6.59
N CYS A 164 5.44 -7.06 -7.00
CA CYS A 164 6.35 -7.06 -8.13
C CYS A 164 7.66 -7.79 -7.77
N PRO A 165 8.36 -8.40 -8.74
CA PRO A 165 9.68 -8.97 -8.52
C PRO A 165 10.64 -7.95 -7.91
N PHE A 166 11.31 -8.34 -6.82
CA PHE A 166 12.29 -7.53 -6.11
C PHE A 166 11.76 -6.15 -5.67
N ASP A 167 10.52 -6.10 -5.19
CA ASP A 167 9.85 -4.89 -4.69
C ASP A 167 10.49 -4.37 -3.39
N LEU A 168 11.30 -3.30 -3.50
CA LEU A 168 12.04 -2.75 -2.37
C LEU A 168 11.15 -2.03 -1.35
N LEU A 169 9.88 -1.75 -1.68
CA LEU A 169 8.91 -1.22 -0.70
C LEU A 169 8.63 -2.23 0.42
N GLN A 170 8.88 -3.52 0.18
CA GLN A 170 8.80 -4.57 1.19
C GLN A 170 10.00 -4.59 2.17
N VAL A 171 11.13 -4.01 1.75
CA VAL A 171 12.38 -4.05 2.53
C VAL A 171 12.56 -2.73 3.28
N LEU A 172 12.37 -1.62 2.58
CA LEU A 172 12.47 -0.28 3.12
C LEU A 172 11.13 0.40 2.82
N PRO A 173 10.22 0.53 3.79
CA PRO A 173 8.84 0.97 3.55
C PRO A 173 8.77 2.44 3.14
N SER A 174 7.71 2.78 2.40
CA SER A 174 7.29 4.16 2.17
C SER A 174 6.38 4.65 3.31
N ARG A 175 5.82 5.85 3.19
CA ARG A 175 4.87 6.43 4.16
C ARG A 175 3.49 6.57 3.56
N LEU A 176 2.45 6.43 4.37
CA LEU A 176 1.07 6.48 3.89
C LEU A 176 0.72 7.83 3.24
N ASP A 177 1.15 8.94 3.84
CA ASP A 177 0.92 10.30 3.32
C ASP A 177 1.51 10.48 1.91
N VAL A 178 2.71 9.96 1.67
CA VAL A 178 3.37 9.99 0.36
C VAL A 178 2.58 9.20 -0.68
N GLU A 179 2.14 7.99 -0.32
CA GLU A 179 1.40 7.13 -1.25
C GLU A 179 0.01 7.70 -1.60
N ILE A 180 -0.70 8.29 -0.62
CA ILE A 180 -1.98 8.98 -0.88
C ILE A 180 -1.75 10.23 -1.73
N ASN A 181 -0.67 10.97 -1.49
CA ASN A 181 -0.28 12.13 -2.31
C ASN A 181 0.07 11.72 -3.74
N GLY A 182 0.41 10.46 -3.96
CA GLY A 182 0.58 9.86 -5.27
C GLY A 182 1.93 10.15 -5.93
N PHE A 183 2.16 9.48 -7.06
CA PHE A 183 3.39 9.61 -7.84
C PHE A 183 3.62 11.03 -8.33
N ASN A 184 2.57 11.68 -8.84
CA ASN A 184 2.65 13.05 -9.33
C ASN A 184 2.51 14.11 -8.21
N GLY A 185 2.08 13.72 -7.02
CA GLY A 185 1.95 14.62 -5.87
C GLY A 185 0.87 15.68 -6.00
N LYS A 186 1.05 16.82 -5.33
CA LYS A 186 0.20 18.03 -5.40
C LYS A 186 -1.20 17.89 -4.82
N LEU A 187 -1.50 16.78 -4.12
CA LEU A 187 -2.74 16.69 -3.34
C LEU A 187 -2.56 17.47 -2.05
N MET A 188 -1.50 17.12 -1.32
CA MET A 188 -1.25 17.56 0.04
C MET A 188 -0.05 18.50 0.06
N THR A 189 -0.25 19.70 0.61
CA THR A 189 0.78 20.73 0.71
C THR A 189 1.85 20.30 1.70
N GLY A 190 3.12 20.42 1.32
CA GLY A 190 4.26 20.05 2.17
C GLY A 190 4.57 18.56 2.24
N ILE A 191 3.72 17.69 1.65
CA ILE A 191 4.00 16.25 1.52
C ILE A 191 4.76 16.01 0.21
N PRO A 192 5.88 15.27 0.22
CA PRO A 192 6.62 14.98 -1.00
C PRO A 192 5.80 14.12 -1.96
N THR A 193 6.12 14.20 -3.25
CA THR A 193 5.57 13.29 -4.25
C THR A 193 6.19 11.90 -4.06
N ALA A 194 5.49 10.82 -4.43
CA ALA A 194 6.11 9.49 -4.36
C ALA A 194 7.32 9.38 -5.30
N TYR A 195 7.33 10.12 -6.42
CA TYR A 195 8.50 10.25 -7.29
C TYR A 195 9.74 10.79 -6.54
N ASP A 196 9.61 11.95 -5.89
CA ASP A 196 10.73 12.59 -5.18
C ASP A 196 11.15 11.77 -3.97
N TRP A 197 10.17 11.21 -3.25
CA TRP A 197 10.41 10.32 -2.12
C TRP A 197 11.21 9.09 -2.54
N TYR A 198 10.83 8.43 -3.64
CA TYR A 198 11.52 7.24 -4.11
C TYR A 198 12.91 7.55 -4.64
N LEU A 199 13.11 8.67 -5.33
CA LEU A 199 14.45 9.10 -5.73
C LEU A 199 15.36 9.33 -4.53
N ALA A 200 14.88 10.01 -3.49
CA ALA A 200 15.66 10.27 -2.29
C ALA A 200 15.98 8.98 -1.50
N ARG A 201 15.03 8.05 -1.44
CA ARG A 201 15.11 6.85 -0.59
C ARG A 201 15.77 5.65 -1.26
N TYR A 202 15.55 5.45 -2.56
CA TYR A 202 16.04 4.29 -3.32
C TYR A 202 16.99 4.66 -4.46
N GLY A 203 17.15 5.94 -4.80
CA GLY A 203 17.92 6.37 -5.98
C GLY A 203 17.24 6.08 -7.32
N THR A 204 15.98 5.63 -7.30
CA THR A 204 15.18 5.32 -8.49
C THR A 204 13.71 5.60 -8.25
N LYS A 205 12.99 6.03 -9.28
CA LYS A 205 11.53 6.25 -9.23
C LYS A 205 10.72 4.96 -9.31
N TRP A 206 11.35 3.84 -9.65
CA TRP A 206 10.73 2.51 -9.73
C TRP A 206 11.56 1.55 -8.88
N PRO A 207 11.27 1.43 -7.57
CA PRO A 207 12.09 0.67 -6.63
C PRO A 207 11.78 -0.84 -6.70
N MET A 208 11.87 -1.41 -7.91
CA MET A 208 11.55 -2.81 -8.19
C MET A 208 12.43 -3.38 -9.31
N GLY A 209 12.50 -4.70 -9.39
CA GLY A 209 13.26 -5.42 -10.41
C GLY A 209 12.50 -5.55 -11.73
N TYR A 210 13.24 -5.46 -12.84
CA TYR A 210 12.76 -5.77 -14.19
C TYR A 210 13.73 -6.76 -14.83
N GLU A 211 13.19 -7.73 -15.57
CA GLU A 211 13.98 -8.78 -16.25
C GLU A 211 14.96 -9.52 -15.31
N LEU A 212 14.48 -9.84 -14.09
CA LEU A 212 15.30 -10.46 -13.06
C LEU A 212 15.65 -11.91 -13.42
N ASN A 213 16.93 -12.25 -13.36
CA ASN A 213 17.42 -13.62 -13.48
C ASN A 213 17.97 -14.07 -12.13
N VAL A 214 17.32 -15.06 -11.52
CA VAL A 214 17.70 -15.59 -10.20
C VAL A 214 18.33 -16.96 -10.38
N SER A 215 19.48 -17.17 -9.75
CA SER A 215 20.13 -18.47 -9.66
C SER A 215 20.63 -18.72 -8.24
N SER A 216 20.59 -19.98 -7.81
CA SER A 216 21.12 -20.40 -6.52
C SER A 216 22.28 -21.36 -6.73
N CYS A 217 23.43 -21.05 -6.14
CA CYS A 217 24.58 -21.96 -6.08
C CYS A 217 24.85 -22.33 -4.61
N GLY A 218 24.80 -23.62 -4.30
CA GLY A 218 25.09 -24.14 -2.97
C GLY A 218 25.04 -25.67 -2.97
N PRO A 219 25.69 -26.36 -2.01
CA PRO A 219 25.72 -27.81 -2.01
C PRO A 219 24.30 -28.34 -1.78
N GLU A 220 23.72 -28.97 -2.81
CA GLU A 220 22.63 -29.91 -2.61
C GLU A 220 23.14 -30.97 -1.64
N LYS A 221 22.54 -31.07 -0.45
CA LYS A 221 22.77 -32.24 0.40
C LYS A 221 22.25 -33.46 -0.38
N LYS A 222 23.15 -34.12 -1.12
CA LYS A 222 22.91 -35.45 -1.66
C LYS A 222 22.59 -36.35 -0.47
N ASN A 223 21.31 -36.67 -0.30
CA ASN A 223 20.89 -37.74 0.61
C ASN A 223 21.49 -39.05 0.10
N HIS A 224 22.73 -39.36 0.52
CA HIS A 224 23.28 -40.70 0.41
C HIS A 224 22.52 -41.61 1.38
N ARG A 225 21.39 -42.16 0.91
CA ARG A 225 20.91 -43.45 1.44
C ARG A 225 21.73 -44.55 0.76
N SER A 226 22.93 -44.78 1.28
CA SER A 226 23.73 -45.96 0.96
C SER A 226 23.42 -47.10 1.93
N GLY A 227 23.03 -48.26 1.38
CA GLY A 227 23.06 -49.57 2.04
C GLY A 227 21.71 -50.03 2.61
N ARG A 228 21.23 -51.26 2.42
CA ARG A 228 21.81 -52.50 1.86
C ARG A 228 20.65 -53.33 1.28
N ARG A 229 20.82 -53.86 0.06
CA ARG A 229 20.16 -55.12 -0.33
C ARG A 229 20.75 -56.23 0.55
N MET A 230 19.93 -56.87 1.37
CA MET A 230 20.19 -58.24 1.80
C MET A 230 19.10 -59.10 1.19
N GLY A 231 19.47 -59.92 0.20
CA GLY A 231 18.68 -61.08 -0.17
C GLY A 231 18.77 -62.14 0.92
N ARG A 232 17.72 -62.95 1.04
CA ARG A 232 17.82 -64.33 1.52
C ARG A 232 16.79 -65.18 0.75
N TYR A 233 17.35 -66.24 0.18
CA TYR A 233 16.83 -67.57 -0.15
C TYR A 233 15.34 -67.72 -0.44
#